data_AF-A0A429EVE8-F1
#
_entry.id   AF-A0A429EVE8-F1
#
_cell.length_a   1.000
_cell.length_b   1.000
_cell.length_c   1.000
_cell.angle_alpha   90.00
_cell.angle_beta   90.00
_cell.angle_gamma   90.00
#
_symmetry.space_group_name_H-M   'P 1'
#
loop_
_entity.id
_entity.type
_entity.pdbx_description
1 polymer ?
#
loop_
_entity_poly.entity_id
_entity_poly.type
_entity_poly.pdbx_seq_one_letter_code
_entity_poly.pdbx_strand_id
1 'polypeptide(L)'
;MTAELDWESGEGLLGIDNPAAWDAAYERGERHLGTAVIGLAFNCPLEEASPRIVRAMRLPDLAQRGFAYTAAGTAARLNGELTPELYAALRAAGPGRRSIAVNAVDDAMTFVPFRQLPLWLKGWKIASGVLDKLETWRLQASYALIDTREALRRRRSGP
;
A
#
# COMPACT_ATOMS: atom_id res chain seq x y z
N MET A 1 -29.48 -2.97 -12.61
CA MET A 1 -29.74 -2.37 -11.29
C MET A 1 -28.41 -1.87 -10.78
N THR A 2 -28.17 -0.57 -10.79
CA THR A 2 -27.03 0.01 -10.06
C THR A 2 -27.31 -0.20 -8.58
N ALA A 3 -26.45 -0.93 -7.88
CA ALA A 3 -26.55 -1.05 -6.42
C ALA A 3 -26.59 0.37 -5.84
N GLU A 4 -27.49 0.62 -4.91
CA GLU A 4 -27.57 1.90 -4.23
C GLU A 4 -26.26 2.11 -3.46
N LEU A 5 -25.60 3.25 -3.70
CA LEU A 5 -24.32 3.57 -3.07
C LEU A 5 -24.60 4.03 -1.64
N ASP A 6 -24.31 3.18 -0.65
CA ASP A 6 -24.47 3.54 0.76
C ASP A 6 -23.17 4.16 1.29
N TRP A 7 -23.19 5.49 1.42
CA TRP A 7 -22.07 6.28 1.95
C TRP A 7 -21.93 6.19 3.48
N GLU A 8 -23.00 5.76 4.17
CA GLU A 8 -23.01 5.59 5.62
C GLU A 8 -22.42 4.26 6.05
N SER A 9 -22.78 3.15 5.40
CA SER A 9 -22.24 1.81 5.71
C SER A 9 -21.03 1.41 4.86
N GLY A 10 -20.87 2.05 3.70
CA GLY A 10 -19.87 1.68 2.70
C GLY A 10 -20.33 0.58 1.73
N GLU A 11 -21.54 0.05 1.88
CA GLU A 11 -22.09 -0.98 1.00
C GLU A 11 -22.22 -0.46 -0.45
N GLY A 12 -21.86 -1.30 -1.41
CA GLY A 12 -21.93 -0.97 -2.83
C GLY A 12 -20.82 -0.02 -3.34
N LEU A 13 -20.04 0.64 -2.47
CA LEU A 13 -19.06 1.64 -2.89
C LEU A 13 -17.86 1.09 -3.68
N LEU A 14 -17.58 -0.20 -3.60
CA LEU A 14 -16.58 -0.83 -4.50
C LEU A 14 -17.05 -0.90 -5.96
N GLY A 15 -18.36 -0.79 -6.20
CA GLY A 15 -18.97 -0.75 -7.53
C GLY A 15 -19.09 0.66 -8.11
N ILE A 16 -18.62 1.71 -7.41
CA ILE A 16 -18.67 3.07 -7.95
C ILE A 16 -17.78 3.19 -9.19
N ASP A 17 -18.34 3.76 -10.25
CA ASP A 17 -17.71 3.96 -11.56
C ASP A 17 -17.83 5.41 -12.05
N ASN A 18 -18.37 6.29 -11.19
CA ASN A 18 -18.60 7.69 -11.50
C ASN A 18 -17.72 8.61 -10.63
N PRO A 19 -16.65 9.20 -11.19
CA PRO A 19 -15.77 10.11 -10.47
C PRO A 19 -16.48 11.36 -9.92
N ALA A 20 -17.52 11.85 -10.60
CA ALA A 20 -18.29 13.02 -10.14
C ALA A 20 -19.15 12.70 -8.92
N ALA A 21 -19.66 11.47 -8.80
CA ALA A 21 -20.38 11.02 -7.61
C ALA A 21 -19.45 10.98 -6.38
N TRP A 22 -18.20 10.54 -6.58
CA TRP A 22 -17.18 10.61 -5.53
C TRP A 22 -16.84 12.04 -5.15
N ASP A 23 -16.70 12.95 -6.12
CA ASP A 23 -16.44 14.37 -5.82
C ASP A 23 -17.58 14.99 -4.99
N ALA A 24 -18.84 14.73 -5.38
CA ALA A 24 -19.98 15.21 -4.61
C ALA A 24 -20.02 14.63 -3.19
N ALA A 25 -19.66 13.37 -3.00
CA ALA A 25 -19.52 12.74 -1.68
C ALA A 25 -18.37 13.35 -0.88
N TYR A 26 -17.26 13.68 -1.53
CA TYR A 26 -16.12 14.33 -0.89
C TYR A 26 -16.52 15.70 -0.34
N GLU A 27 -17.24 16.51 -1.11
CA GLU A 27 -17.73 17.82 -0.66
C GLU A 27 -18.74 17.73 0.50
N ARG A 28 -19.51 16.63 0.59
CA ARG A 28 -20.40 16.36 1.73
C ARG A 28 -19.69 15.81 2.97
N GLY A 29 -18.42 15.41 2.84
CA GLY A 29 -17.67 14.80 3.94
C GLY A 29 -18.15 13.39 4.30
N GLU A 30 -18.53 12.60 3.31
CA GLU A 30 -19.02 11.23 3.52
C GLU A 30 -17.99 10.31 4.21
N ARG A 31 -18.48 9.30 4.93
CA ARG A 31 -17.64 8.50 5.84
C ARG A 31 -16.75 7.47 5.14
N HIS A 32 -17.12 7.02 3.95
CA HIS A 32 -16.49 5.88 3.26
C HIS A 32 -15.77 6.25 1.96
N LEU A 33 -15.22 7.46 1.90
CA LEU A 33 -14.54 8.00 0.71
C LEU A 33 -13.32 7.17 0.26
N GLY A 34 -12.58 6.60 1.20
CA GLY A 34 -11.44 5.71 0.96
C GLY A 34 -11.89 4.38 0.34
N THR A 35 -12.99 3.79 0.79
CA THR A 35 -13.58 2.60 0.15
C THR A 35 -14.04 2.92 -1.26
N ALA A 36 -14.75 4.03 -1.44
CA ALA A 36 -15.24 4.44 -2.76
C ALA A 36 -14.10 4.71 -3.75
N VAL A 37 -12.95 5.25 -3.28
CA VAL A 37 -11.82 5.50 -4.18
C VAL A 37 -11.13 4.22 -4.65
N ILE A 38 -11.26 3.11 -3.90
CA ILE A 38 -10.87 1.78 -4.38
C ILE A 38 -11.79 1.36 -5.54
N GLY A 39 -13.10 1.60 -5.44
CA GLY A 39 -14.03 1.34 -6.53
C GLY A 39 -13.70 2.12 -7.79
N LEU A 40 -13.37 3.42 -7.68
CA LEU A 40 -12.91 4.20 -8.84
C LEU A 40 -11.64 3.62 -9.46
N ALA A 41 -10.69 3.11 -8.66
CA ALA A 41 -9.49 2.47 -9.18
C ALA A 41 -9.78 1.16 -9.94
N PHE A 42 -10.89 0.47 -9.63
CA PHE A 42 -11.34 -0.72 -10.35
C PHE A 42 -12.11 -0.39 -11.64
N ASN A 43 -12.92 0.66 -11.61
CA ASN A 43 -13.98 0.86 -12.60
C ASN A 43 -13.77 2.08 -13.52
N CYS A 44 -12.82 2.96 -13.22
CA CYS A 44 -12.56 4.17 -14.02
C CYS A 44 -11.14 4.16 -14.64
N PRO A 45 -10.93 4.90 -15.74
CA PRO A 45 -9.59 5.16 -16.26
C PRO A 45 -8.66 5.75 -15.21
N LEU A 46 -7.36 5.44 -15.30
CA LEU A 46 -6.35 5.88 -14.34
C LEU A 46 -6.33 7.40 -14.19
N GLU A 47 -6.48 8.13 -15.29
CA GLU A 47 -6.45 9.60 -15.35
C GLU A 47 -7.63 10.22 -14.59
N GLU A 48 -8.77 9.54 -14.57
CA GLU A 48 -9.96 9.99 -13.85
C GLU A 48 -9.91 9.59 -12.38
N ALA A 49 -9.41 8.38 -12.06
CA ALA A 49 -9.32 7.92 -10.68
C ALA A 49 -8.19 8.63 -9.90
N SER A 50 -7.04 8.86 -10.53
CA SER A 50 -5.81 9.32 -9.86
C SER A 50 -5.97 10.60 -9.04
N PRO A 51 -6.60 11.69 -9.54
CA PRO A 51 -6.80 12.90 -8.74
C PRO A 51 -7.56 12.65 -7.44
N ARG A 52 -8.51 11.72 -7.47
CA ARG A 52 -9.39 11.38 -6.34
C ARG A 52 -8.68 10.47 -5.36
N ILE A 53 -7.89 9.51 -5.86
CA ILE A 53 -6.99 8.70 -5.03
C ILE A 53 -6.00 9.61 -4.26
N VAL A 54 -5.35 10.55 -4.95
CA VAL A 54 -4.42 11.51 -4.32
C VAL A 54 -5.13 12.37 -3.27
N ARG A 55 -6.36 12.80 -3.54
CA ARG A 55 -7.16 13.57 -2.57
C ARG A 55 -7.54 12.71 -1.36
N ALA A 56 -7.94 11.46 -1.57
CA ALA A 56 -8.30 10.51 -0.53
C ALA A 56 -7.11 10.16 0.40
N MET A 57 -5.88 10.15 -0.12
CA MET A 57 -4.66 9.95 0.68
C MET A 57 -4.41 11.06 1.73
N ARG A 58 -5.13 12.18 1.63
CA ARG A 58 -5.05 13.34 2.52
C ARG A 58 -6.23 13.43 3.50
N LEU A 59 -7.16 12.47 3.50
CA LEU A 59 -8.29 12.45 4.42
C LEU A 59 -7.81 12.46 5.89
N PRO A 60 -8.54 13.11 6.81
CA PRO A 60 -8.12 13.16 8.22
C PRO A 60 -8.15 11.78 8.88
N ASP A 61 -9.07 10.91 8.44
CA ASP A 61 -9.20 9.55 8.97
C ASP A 61 -8.10 8.62 8.42
N LEU A 62 -7.37 7.97 9.33
CA LEU A 62 -6.24 7.11 8.99
C LEU A 62 -6.66 5.84 8.25
N ALA A 63 -7.82 5.26 8.58
CA ALA A 63 -8.31 4.05 7.93
C ALA A 63 -8.72 4.36 6.48
N GLN A 64 -9.44 5.46 6.26
CA GLN A 64 -9.80 5.94 4.93
C GLN A 64 -8.56 6.26 4.08
N ARG A 65 -7.52 6.86 4.68
CA ARG A 65 -6.23 7.03 4.01
C ARG A 65 -5.60 5.70 3.61
N GLY A 66 -5.65 4.69 4.48
CA GLY A 66 -5.17 3.34 4.18
C GLY A 66 -5.85 2.73 2.97
N PHE A 67 -7.16 2.91 2.84
CA PHE A 67 -7.90 2.51 1.65
C PHE A 67 -7.50 3.28 0.39
N ALA A 68 -7.17 4.58 0.51
CA ALA A 68 -6.63 5.33 -0.62
C ALA A 68 -5.26 4.81 -1.11
N TYR A 69 -4.37 4.37 -0.21
CA TYR A 69 -3.14 3.69 -0.61
C TYR A 69 -3.42 2.33 -1.26
N THR A 70 -4.43 1.59 -0.77
CA THR A 70 -4.90 0.37 -1.42
C THR A 70 -5.36 0.64 -2.85
N ALA A 71 -6.11 1.72 -3.08
CA ALA A 71 -6.55 2.14 -4.41
C ALA A 71 -5.37 2.46 -5.35
N ALA A 72 -4.30 3.09 -4.85
CA ALA A 72 -3.08 3.30 -5.65
C ALA A 72 -2.37 1.99 -6.00
N GLY A 73 -2.31 1.02 -5.09
CA GLY A 73 -1.80 -0.33 -5.39
C GLY A 73 -2.63 -1.03 -6.47
N THR A 74 -3.97 -0.95 -6.37
CA THR A 74 -4.89 -1.43 -7.40
C THR A 74 -4.66 -0.75 -8.74
N ALA A 75 -4.49 0.57 -8.75
CA ALA A 75 -4.19 1.34 -9.96
C ALA A 75 -2.88 0.85 -10.63
N ALA A 76 -1.81 0.65 -9.86
CA ALA A 76 -0.56 0.10 -10.37
C ALA A 76 -0.75 -1.30 -10.95
N ARG A 77 -1.50 -2.16 -10.26
CA ARG A 77 -1.75 -3.54 -10.68
C ARG A 77 -2.53 -3.63 -11.99
N LEU A 78 -3.57 -2.82 -12.14
CA LEU A 78 -4.46 -2.88 -13.30
C LEU A 78 -3.89 -2.18 -14.53
N ASN A 79 -3.16 -1.07 -14.33
CA ASN A 79 -2.68 -0.25 -15.45
C ASN A 79 -1.21 -0.52 -15.80
N GLY A 80 -0.44 -1.15 -14.91
CA GLY A 80 1.00 -1.31 -15.09
C GLY A 80 1.76 0.01 -15.02
N GLU A 81 1.13 1.08 -14.54
CA GLU A 81 1.71 2.41 -14.35
C GLU A 81 0.98 3.19 -13.24
N LEU A 82 1.54 4.35 -12.88
CA LEU A 82 0.95 5.31 -11.96
C LEU A 82 1.21 6.71 -12.50
N THR A 83 0.31 7.66 -12.21
CA THR A 83 0.55 9.07 -12.56
C THR A 83 1.67 9.67 -11.71
N PRO A 84 2.32 10.76 -12.17
CA PRO A 84 3.34 11.47 -11.38
C PRO A 84 2.86 11.89 -9.99
N GLU A 85 1.60 12.28 -9.84
CA GLU A 85 1.00 12.73 -8.58
C GLU A 85 0.84 11.57 -7.60
N LEU A 86 0.48 10.38 -8.09
CA LEU A 86 0.45 9.16 -7.27
C LEU A 86 1.86 8.79 -6.81
N TYR A 87 2.86 8.84 -7.68
CA TYR A 87 4.26 8.63 -7.27
C TYR A 87 4.71 9.65 -6.23
N ALA A 88 4.35 10.92 -6.38
CA ALA A 88 4.67 11.96 -5.41
C ALA A 88 4.00 11.68 -4.05
N ALA A 89 2.75 11.25 -4.04
CA ALA A 89 2.02 10.90 -2.82
C ALA A 89 2.62 9.66 -2.12
N LEU A 90 2.96 8.61 -2.88
CA LEU A 90 3.67 7.44 -2.35
C LEU A 90 5.04 7.82 -1.76
N ARG A 91 5.78 8.70 -2.44
CA ARG A 91 7.07 9.19 -1.95
C ARG A 91 6.92 9.96 -0.64
N ALA A 92 5.89 10.79 -0.51
CA ALA A 92 5.61 11.58 0.69
C ALA A 92 5.21 10.72 1.90
N ALA A 93 4.56 9.58 1.69
CA ALA A 93 4.27 8.60 2.75
C ALA A 93 5.54 7.98 3.36
N GLY A 94 6.64 8.01 2.61
CA GLY A 94 7.94 7.53 3.04
C GLY A 94 8.11 6.01 2.88
N PRO A 95 9.36 5.54 2.93
CA PRO A 95 9.70 4.13 2.75
C PRO A 95 9.40 3.28 3.99
N GLY A 96 9.44 1.96 3.79
CA GLY A 96 9.64 0.97 4.85
C GLY A 96 8.37 0.28 5.35
N ARG A 97 8.56 -0.81 6.10
CA ARG A 97 7.49 -1.73 6.54
C ARG A 97 6.42 -1.11 7.44
N ARG A 98 6.71 0.04 8.06
CA ARG A 98 5.74 0.79 8.90
C ARG A 98 5.00 1.90 8.12
N SER A 99 5.35 2.12 6.86
CA SER A 99 4.68 3.09 6.02
C SER A 99 3.27 2.62 5.70
N ILE A 100 2.29 3.52 5.79
CA ILE A 100 0.92 3.29 5.35
C ILE A 100 0.85 2.92 3.85
N ALA A 101 1.88 3.30 3.09
CA ALA A 101 1.99 3.05 1.66
C ALA A 101 2.69 1.74 1.31
N VAL A 102 3.14 0.93 2.29
CA VAL A 102 4.01 -0.23 2.03
C VAL A 102 3.45 -1.16 0.94
N ASN A 103 2.17 -1.54 1.03
CA ASN A 103 1.54 -2.41 0.05
C ASN A 103 1.42 -1.75 -1.33
N ALA A 104 1.11 -0.45 -1.37
CA ALA A 104 1.00 0.30 -2.62
C ALA A 104 2.35 0.46 -3.33
N VAL A 105 3.42 0.66 -2.54
CA VAL A 105 4.80 0.70 -3.01
C VAL A 105 5.22 -0.67 -3.56
N ASP A 106 4.91 -1.75 -2.84
CA ASP A 106 5.21 -3.11 -3.28
C ASP A 106 4.45 -3.48 -4.56
N ASP A 107 3.18 -3.09 -4.65
CA ASP A 107 2.38 -3.25 -5.87
C ASP A 107 3.00 -2.46 -7.04
N ALA A 108 3.38 -1.19 -6.83
CA ALA A 108 4.06 -0.42 -7.86
C ALA A 108 5.37 -1.09 -8.32
N MET A 109 6.20 -1.57 -7.38
CA MET A 109 7.45 -2.27 -7.71
C MET A 109 7.25 -3.62 -8.40
N THR A 110 6.09 -4.24 -8.23
CA THR A 110 5.76 -5.56 -8.77
C THR A 110 5.14 -5.46 -10.16
N PHE A 111 4.20 -4.53 -10.35
CA PHE A 111 3.38 -4.47 -11.55
C PHE A 111 3.84 -3.42 -12.57
N VAL A 112 4.54 -2.36 -12.15
CA VAL A 112 5.07 -1.37 -13.10
C VAL A 112 6.41 -1.85 -13.66
N PRO A 113 6.63 -1.79 -14.99
CA PRO A 113 7.91 -2.14 -15.59
C PRO A 113 9.08 -1.39 -14.95
N PHE A 114 10.12 -2.12 -14.53
CA PHE A 114 11.26 -1.56 -13.81
C PHE A 114 11.89 -0.34 -14.51
N ARG A 115 11.94 -0.34 -15.85
CA ARG A 115 12.47 0.79 -16.64
C ARG A 115 11.69 2.11 -16.44
N GLN A 116 10.40 2.03 -16.16
CA GLN A 116 9.50 3.18 -15.95
C GLN A 116 9.45 3.63 -14.48
N LEU A 117 9.89 2.79 -13.54
CA LEU A 117 9.91 3.15 -12.12
C LEU A 117 10.81 4.37 -11.85
N PRO A 118 10.38 5.31 -11.01
CA PRO A 118 11.22 6.41 -10.55
C PRO A 118 12.50 5.91 -9.86
N LEU A 119 13.60 6.65 -10.02
CA LEU A 119 14.91 6.28 -9.45
C LEU A 119 14.88 6.10 -7.93
N TRP A 120 14.13 6.95 -7.22
CA TRP A 120 14.01 6.86 -5.77
C TRP A 120 13.37 5.54 -5.33
N LEU A 121 12.40 5.03 -6.09
CA LEU A 121 11.70 3.78 -5.78
C LEU A 121 12.61 2.56 -6.05
N LYS A 122 13.42 2.62 -7.12
CA LYS A 122 14.50 1.64 -7.35
C LYS A 122 15.50 1.61 -6.18
N GLY A 123 15.88 2.79 -5.69
CA GLY A 123 16.75 2.94 -4.52
C GLY A 123 16.14 2.29 -3.27
N TRP A 124 14.85 2.49 -3.02
CA TRP A 124 14.14 1.84 -1.90
C TRP A 124 14.16 0.32 -2.03
N LYS A 125 13.93 -0.24 -3.23
CA LYS A 125 13.98 -1.69 -3.47
C LYS A 125 15.33 -2.28 -3.09
N ILE A 126 16.41 -1.62 -3.49
CA ILE A 126 17.78 -2.04 -3.17
C ILE A 126 18.02 -1.96 -1.66
N ALA A 127 17.66 -0.84 -1.03
CA ALA A 127 17.83 -0.64 0.41
C ALA A 127 17.06 -1.69 1.22
N SER A 128 15.81 -1.98 0.87
CA SER A 128 15.01 -3.04 1.51
C SER A 128 15.67 -4.40 1.37
N GLY A 129 16.15 -4.78 0.17
CA GLY A 129 16.84 -6.05 -0.03
C GLY A 129 18.14 -6.19 0.78
N VAL A 130 18.86 -5.09 1.02
CA VAL A 130 20.03 -5.09 1.92
C VAL A 130 19.61 -5.29 3.37
N LEU A 131 18.59 -4.56 3.84
CA LEU A 131 18.07 -4.68 5.20
C LEU A 131 17.53 -6.09 5.48
N ASP A 132 16.82 -6.70 4.54
CA ASP A 132 16.29 -8.06 4.66
C ASP A 132 17.41 -9.11 4.80
N LYS A 133 18.51 -8.94 4.05
CA LYS A 133 19.71 -9.80 4.18
C LYS A 133 20.37 -9.65 5.55
N LEU A 134 20.52 -8.42 6.04
CA LEU A 134 21.09 -8.15 7.36
C LEU A 134 20.22 -8.74 8.48
N GLU A 135 18.90 -8.61 8.36
CA GLU A 135 17.95 -9.21 9.30
C GLU A 135 18.07 -10.74 9.29
N THR A 136 18.16 -11.35 8.11
CA THR A 136 18.36 -12.80 7.95
C THR A 136 19.64 -13.27 8.65
N TRP A 137 20.77 -12.59 8.42
CA TRP A 137 22.04 -12.92 9.08
C TRP A 137 21.96 -12.78 10.59
N ARG A 138 21.31 -11.73 11.09
CA ARG A 138 21.11 -11.52 12.53
C ARG A 138 20.29 -12.66 13.16
N LEU A 139 19.22 -13.10 12.49
CA LEU A 139 18.39 -14.21 12.97
C LEU A 139 19.18 -15.51 12.99
N GLN A 140 19.92 -15.82 11.92
CA GLN A 140 20.78 -17.01 11.84
C GLN A 140 21.83 -17.04 12.96
N ALA A 141 22.51 -15.92 13.22
CA ALA A 141 23.47 -15.83 14.32
C ALA A 141 22.79 -16.03 15.69
N SER A 142 21.59 -15.48 15.88
CA SER A 142 20.83 -15.61 17.12
C SER A 142 20.43 -17.07 17.37
N TYR A 143 19.95 -17.77 16.34
CA TYR A 143 19.62 -19.19 16.44
C TYR A 143 20.87 -20.05 16.70
N ALA A 144 21.98 -19.80 16.01
CA ALA A 144 23.24 -20.52 16.27
C ALA A 144 23.74 -20.36 17.72
N LEU A 145 23.60 -19.16 18.30
CA LEU A 145 23.95 -18.91 19.70
C LEU A 145 23.03 -19.65 20.68
N ILE A 146 21.72 -19.69 20.38
CA ILE A 146 20.74 -20.43 21.18
C ILE A 146 21.05 -21.93 21.14
N ASP A 147 21.26 -22.50 19.94
CA ASP A 147 21.58 -23.91 19.75
C ASP A 147 22.86 -24.31 20.49
N THR A 148 23.90 -23.47 20.40
CA THR A 148 25.17 -23.68 21.11
C THR A 148 24.95 -23.67 22.63
N ARG A 149 24.15 -22.73 23.14
CA ARG A 149 23.82 -22.64 24.57
C ARG A 149 23.02 -23.84 25.04
N GLU A 150 22.05 -24.31 24.25
CA GLU A 150 21.29 -25.51 24.57
C GLU A 150 22.17 -26.76 24.57
N ALA A 151 23.05 -26.93 23.58
CA ALA A 151 23.99 -28.04 23.53
C ALA A 151 24.91 -28.07 24.76
N LEU A 152 25.41 -26.90 25.19
CA LEU A 152 26.22 -26.78 26.41
C LEU A 152 25.42 -27.09 27.68
N ARG A 153 24.15 -26.67 27.77
CA ARG A 153 23.27 -27.01 28.90
C ARG A 153 23.01 -28.50 28.97
N ARG A 154 22.68 -29.16 27.85
CA ARG A 154 22.46 -30.61 27.79
C ARG A 154 23.72 -31.39 28.20
N ARG A 155 24.91 -30.91 27.84
CA ARG A 155 26.19 -31.49 28.31
C ARG A 155 26.43 -31.32 29.81
N ARG A 156 25.98 -30.21 30.40
CA ARG A 156 26.07 -29.96 31.86
C ARG A 156 24.99 -30.67 32.68
N SER A 157 23.94 -31.16 32.04
CA SER A 157 22.79 -31.82 32.67
C SER A 157 22.67 -33.31 32.31
N GLY A 158 23.69 -33.90 31.65
CA GLY A 158 23.83 -35.35 31.49
C GLY A 158 24.30 -36.02 32.79
N PRO A 159 23.98 -37.31 32.98
CA PRO A 159 23.66 -37.96 34.26
C PRO A 159 24.71 -37.85 35.36
#